data_AF-A0A2V8J0W4-F1
#
_entry.id   AF-A0A2V8J0W4-F1
#
_cell.length_a   1.000
_cell.length_b   1.000
_cell.length_c   1.000
_cell.angle_alpha   90.00
_cell.angle_beta   90.00
_cell.angle_gamma   90.00
#
_symmetry.space_group_name_H-M   'P 1'
#
loop_
_entity.id
_entity.type
_entity.pdbx_description
1 polymer ?
#
loop_
_entity_poly.entity_id
_entity_poly.type
_entity_poly.pdbx_seq_one_letter_code
_entity_poly.pdbx_strand_id
1 'polypeptide(L)'
;MKILVVALAALLLQWPQFRGPDGLGTSDATGLPLTWGEGKNVRWKTAVHGRAWSSPVILGNQVWVTTATPEGRELFVVALDKDTGKIVHDLRLFDVPNPQAKHSFNSYASPTPVIEPGRIYATFGSPGTAAVDTNTGKVIWERRDLECNHFRGAGSSPIVYRDLLIMHFDGSDIQYVVALDKHTGKTVWRTPRSVDYQDLGPDGKPQAEGDFRKAFATPHIVMANGEPILVSIGSKATYGYDPMTGKELWRLEERSSFSGSTRPVAGNGLVFYATGFNAGHILAVRPDGRGDVTSTHVVWRVTRGAPNKPSLVLARDLLFMVNDTGIVTCLDARTGNEVWRSRLNDSYSASPIYADRRVYFFSEEGKATVIDAGRTFKVLAENRLDDGFMASPAIDGRALFLRTRTHLYRIEDSN
;
A
#
# COMPACT_ATOMS: atom_id res chain seq x y z
N MET A 1 -2.99 -52.33 6.74
CA MET A 1 -3.22 -51.02 7.39
C MET A 1 -2.50 -49.96 6.55
N LYS A 2 -3.23 -49.24 5.67
CA LYS A 2 -2.64 -48.24 4.77
C LYS A 2 -2.51 -46.92 5.53
N ILE A 3 -1.28 -46.44 5.69
CA ILE A 3 -0.98 -45.14 6.28
C ILE A 3 -1.38 -44.07 5.24
N LEU A 4 -2.37 -43.26 5.59
CA LEU A 4 -2.79 -42.10 4.82
C LEU A 4 -1.83 -40.95 5.15
N VAL A 5 -0.92 -40.62 4.23
CA VAL A 5 -0.13 -39.40 4.31
C VAL A 5 -1.05 -38.25 3.92
N VAL A 6 -1.51 -37.49 4.91
CA VAL A 6 -2.16 -36.20 4.67
C VAL A 6 -1.08 -35.25 4.20
N ALA A 7 -1.04 -34.97 2.90
CA ALA A 7 -0.27 -33.86 2.36
C ALA A 7 -0.88 -32.58 2.96
N LEU A 8 -0.21 -31.99 3.93
CA LEU A 8 -0.42 -30.58 4.26
C LEU A 8 -0.15 -29.84 2.95
N ALA A 9 -1.18 -29.31 2.30
CA ALA A 9 -1.00 -28.30 1.28
C ALA A 9 -0.20 -27.19 1.95
N ALA A 10 1.07 -27.03 1.56
CA ALA A 10 1.81 -25.83 1.87
C ALA A 10 0.89 -24.69 1.43
N LEU A 11 0.43 -23.87 2.38
CA LEU A 11 -0.17 -22.59 2.03
C LEU A 11 0.89 -21.88 1.21
N LEU A 12 0.72 -21.86 -0.10
CA LEU A 12 1.58 -21.11 -1.00
C LEU A 12 1.55 -19.67 -0.48
N LEU A 13 2.69 -19.17 -0.01
CA LEU A 13 2.88 -17.78 0.38
C LEU A 13 2.64 -16.93 -0.87
N GLN A 14 1.42 -16.40 -1.00
CA GLN A 14 0.98 -15.56 -2.11
C GLN A 14 0.95 -14.08 -1.69
N TRP A 15 0.87 -13.18 -2.67
CA TRP A 15 0.93 -11.73 -2.44
C TRP A 15 -0.31 -11.03 -3.02
N PRO A 16 -1.52 -11.29 -2.50
CA PRO A 16 -2.78 -10.96 -3.19
C PRO A 16 -3.16 -9.47 -3.17
N GLN A 17 -2.51 -8.64 -2.35
CA GLN A 17 -2.88 -7.24 -2.16
C GLN A 17 -1.64 -6.37 -1.95
N PHE A 18 -1.86 -5.04 -1.91
CA PHE A 18 -0.81 -4.09 -1.57
C PHE A 18 -0.13 -4.47 -0.25
N ARG A 19 1.20 -4.65 -0.29
CA ARG A 19 2.03 -5.09 0.83
C ARG A 19 1.75 -6.51 1.35
N GLY A 20 1.25 -7.41 0.52
CA GLY A 20 1.30 -8.85 0.78
C GLY A 20 0.10 -9.41 1.51
N PRO A 21 0.15 -10.68 1.94
CA PRO A 21 -1.02 -11.44 2.37
C PRO A 21 -1.77 -10.80 3.55
N ASP A 22 -1.03 -10.23 4.50
CA ASP A 22 -1.55 -9.48 5.64
C ASP A 22 -1.59 -7.95 5.39
N GLY A 23 -1.00 -7.45 4.32
CA GLY A 23 -0.89 -6.02 4.05
C GLY A 23 0.16 -5.28 4.89
N LEU A 24 1.06 -6.00 5.58
CA LEU A 24 2.09 -5.43 6.47
C LEU A 24 3.46 -5.31 5.80
N GLY A 25 3.63 -5.87 4.60
CA GLY A 25 4.90 -5.91 3.87
C GLY A 25 5.88 -6.92 4.47
N THR A 26 5.35 -7.98 5.07
CA THR A 26 6.10 -9.05 5.72
C THR A 26 5.88 -10.38 5.00
N SER A 27 6.88 -11.26 5.05
CA SER A 27 6.77 -12.64 4.56
C SER A 27 7.67 -13.58 5.33
N ASP A 28 7.20 -14.82 5.52
CA ASP A 28 7.97 -15.93 6.08
C ASP A 28 8.85 -16.63 5.03
N ALA A 29 8.89 -16.11 3.79
CA ALA A 29 9.77 -16.60 2.75
C ALA A 29 11.24 -16.58 3.19
N THR A 30 11.96 -17.66 2.85
CA THR A 30 13.39 -17.85 3.12
C THR A 30 14.12 -18.15 1.81
N GLY A 31 15.42 -17.85 1.76
CA GLY A 31 16.20 -18.13 0.55
C GLY A 31 15.85 -17.18 -0.60
N LEU A 32 15.43 -15.96 -0.26
CA LEU A 32 15.27 -14.88 -1.22
C LEU A 32 16.64 -14.44 -1.73
N PRO A 33 16.73 -14.03 -3.02
CA PRO A 33 17.99 -13.58 -3.61
C PRO A 33 18.57 -12.43 -2.80
N LEU A 34 19.87 -12.56 -2.46
CA LEU A 34 20.59 -11.49 -1.76
C LEU A 34 21.19 -10.48 -2.75
N THR A 35 21.65 -10.96 -3.91
CA THR A 35 22.25 -10.11 -4.94
C THR A 35 21.59 -10.30 -6.29
N TRP A 36 21.41 -9.24 -7.06
CA TRP A 36 20.80 -9.22 -8.40
C TRP A 36 21.18 -7.95 -9.16
N GLY A 37 20.89 -7.93 -10.45
CA GLY A 37 21.04 -6.76 -11.32
C GLY A 37 20.68 -7.11 -12.75
N GLU A 38 20.77 -6.15 -13.68
CA GLU A 38 20.58 -6.45 -15.10
C GLU A 38 21.52 -7.60 -15.52
N GLY A 39 20.96 -8.70 -16.03
CA GLY A 39 21.69 -9.92 -16.39
C GLY A 39 22.09 -10.86 -15.23
N LYS A 40 21.78 -10.53 -13.96
CA LYS A 40 22.13 -11.35 -12.78
C LYS A 40 20.90 -11.66 -11.92
N ASN A 41 20.61 -12.96 -11.74
CA ASN A 41 19.47 -13.46 -10.97
C ASN A 41 18.11 -12.89 -11.42
N VAL A 42 18.01 -12.45 -12.69
CA VAL A 42 16.76 -12.06 -13.35
C VAL A 42 16.25 -13.27 -14.12
N ARG A 43 15.11 -13.84 -13.70
CA ARG A 43 14.47 -14.95 -14.42
C ARG A 43 13.77 -14.47 -15.68
N TRP A 44 13.10 -13.33 -15.57
CA TRP A 44 12.53 -12.61 -16.71
C TRP A 44 12.39 -11.13 -16.38
N LYS A 45 12.32 -10.32 -17.44
CA LYS A 45 12.10 -8.86 -17.44
C LYS A 45 11.10 -8.58 -18.56
N THR A 46 9.95 -8.01 -18.21
CA THR A 46 8.87 -7.73 -19.16
C THR A 46 8.49 -6.26 -19.10
N ALA A 47 8.50 -5.59 -20.24
CA ALA A 47 8.04 -4.21 -20.34
C ALA A 47 6.53 -4.14 -20.09
N VAL A 48 6.09 -3.17 -19.29
CA VAL A 48 4.67 -2.86 -19.07
C VAL A 48 4.41 -1.47 -19.65
N HIS A 49 3.47 -1.37 -20.58
CA HIS A 49 3.16 -0.11 -21.25
C HIS A 49 2.61 0.94 -20.29
N GLY A 50 2.60 2.20 -20.73
CA GLY A 50 2.07 3.31 -19.95
C GLY A 50 2.97 3.73 -18.78
N ARG A 51 2.37 4.27 -17.73
CA ARG A 51 3.07 4.73 -16.51
C ARG A 51 2.21 4.51 -15.27
N ALA A 52 2.70 3.68 -14.34
CA ALA A 52 1.98 3.47 -13.08
C ALA A 52 2.82 2.96 -11.91
N TRP A 53 2.34 3.26 -10.70
CA TRP A 53 3.04 3.01 -9.44
C TRP A 53 2.46 1.87 -8.61
N SER A 54 1.43 1.17 -9.12
CA SER A 54 0.88 0.01 -8.42
C SER A 54 1.92 -1.11 -8.26
N SER A 55 1.90 -1.74 -7.09
CA SER A 55 2.69 -2.92 -6.80
C SER A 55 2.15 -4.14 -7.56
N PRO A 56 3.01 -5.12 -7.88
CA PRO A 56 2.54 -6.42 -8.35
C PRO A 56 1.76 -7.14 -7.25
N VAL A 57 0.67 -7.81 -7.64
CA VAL A 57 -0.04 -8.79 -6.81
C VAL A 57 -0.02 -10.15 -7.45
N ILE A 58 0.03 -11.20 -6.64
CA ILE A 58 0.34 -12.56 -7.07
C ILE A 58 -0.66 -13.53 -6.47
N LEU A 59 -1.29 -14.35 -7.33
CA LEU A 59 -2.13 -15.47 -6.94
C LEU A 59 -1.90 -16.63 -7.92
N GLY A 60 -1.51 -17.80 -7.41
CA GLY A 60 -1.19 -18.96 -8.25
C GLY A 60 -0.07 -18.65 -9.25
N ASN A 61 -0.37 -18.76 -10.55
CA ASN A 61 0.57 -18.50 -11.65
C ASN A 61 0.37 -17.12 -12.31
N GLN A 62 -0.34 -16.20 -11.66
CA GLN A 62 -0.68 -14.90 -12.23
C GLN A 62 -0.03 -13.77 -11.43
N VAL A 63 0.60 -12.83 -12.14
CA VAL A 63 1.12 -11.57 -11.59
C VAL A 63 0.36 -10.41 -12.23
N TRP A 64 -0.36 -9.63 -11.42
CA TRP A 64 -1.19 -8.54 -11.91
C TRP A 64 -0.68 -7.17 -11.47
N VAL A 65 -0.83 -6.19 -12.34
CA VAL A 65 -0.55 -4.77 -12.09
C VAL A 65 -1.61 -3.90 -12.77
N THR A 66 -1.75 -2.65 -12.32
CA THR A 66 -2.49 -1.63 -13.07
C THR A 66 -1.53 -0.75 -13.87
N THR A 67 -1.99 -0.23 -15.01
CA THR A 67 -1.27 0.80 -15.77
C THR A 67 -2.24 1.80 -16.40
N ALA A 68 -1.69 2.89 -16.92
CA ALA A 68 -2.44 3.95 -17.59
C ALA A 68 -1.59 4.61 -18.66
N THR A 69 -2.23 5.17 -19.69
CA THR A 69 -1.55 6.09 -20.60
C THR A 69 -0.96 7.28 -19.83
N PRO A 70 0.17 7.87 -20.26
CA PRO A 70 0.80 8.97 -19.52
C PRO A 70 -0.13 10.16 -19.26
N GLU A 71 -1.05 10.43 -20.19
CA GLU A 71 -2.07 11.48 -20.12
C GLU A 71 -3.27 11.08 -19.26
N GLY A 72 -3.43 9.79 -18.92
CA GLY A 72 -4.49 9.26 -18.06
C GLY A 72 -5.81 8.98 -18.76
N ARG A 73 -5.82 8.98 -20.10
CA ARG A 73 -7.05 8.80 -20.89
C ARG A 73 -7.53 7.36 -20.96
N GLU A 74 -6.64 6.40 -20.71
CA GLU A 74 -6.96 4.98 -20.74
C GLU A 74 -6.33 4.29 -19.54
N LEU A 75 -7.11 3.46 -18.86
CA LEU A 75 -6.76 2.80 -17.61
C LEU A 75 -6.88 1.28 -17.77
N PHE A 76 -5.86 0.55 -17.33
CA PHE A 76 -5.70 -0.87 -17.65
C PHE A 76 -5.37 -1.73 -16.42
N VAL A 77 -5.72 -3.00 -16.51
CA VAL A 77 -5.09 -4.09 -15.74
C VAL A 77 -4.30 -4.99 -16.68
N VAL A 78 -3.10 -5.39 -16.26
CA VAL A 78 -2.20 -6.25 -17.04
C VAL A 78 -1.84 -7.45 -16.17
N ALA A 79 -1.96 -8.65 -16.74
CA ALA A 79 -1.57 -9.91 -16.10
C ALA A 79 -0.42 -10.54 -16.85
N LEU A 80 0.57 -11.03 -16.11
CA LEU A 80 1.69 -11.81 -16.61
C LEU A 80 1.61 -13.23 -16.04
N ASP A 81 1.99 -14.20 -16.86
CA ASP A 81 2.33 -15.54 -16.41
C ASP A 81 3.57 -15.46 -15.50
N LYS A 82 3.45 -15.97 -14.27
CA LYS A 82 4.47 -15.82 -13.22
C LYS A 82 5.80 -16.50 -13.57
N ASP A 83 5.74 -17.59 -14.33
CA ASP A 83 6.92 -18.39 -14.67
C ASP A 83 7.68 -17.87 -15.89
N THR A 84 6.96 -17.42 -16.91
CA THR A 84 7.55 -16.98 -18.19
C THR A 84 7.65 -15.47 -18.33
N GLY A 85 6.92 -14.70 -17.52
CA GLY A 85 6.81 -13.24 -17.65
C GLY A 85 6.00 -12.78 -18.86
N LYS A 86 5.35 -13.69 -19.61
CA LYS A 86 4.53 -13.32 -20.77
C LYS A 86 3.25 -12.64 -20.31
N ILE A 87 2.88 -11.55 -20.98
CA ILE A 87 1.57 -10.91 -20.79
C ILE A 87 0.49 -11.90 -21.27
N VAL A 88 -0.44 -12.25 -20.38
CA VAL A 88 -1.59 -13.13 -20.66
C VAL A 88 -2.91 -12.37 -20.69
N HIS A 89 -2.97 -11.20 -20.04
CA HIS A 89 -4.08 -10.25 -20.16
C HIS A 89 -3.54 -8.82 -20.25
N ASP A 90 -4.12 -8.02 -21.15
CA ASP A 90 -3.91 -6.58 -21.25
C ASP A 90 -5.27 -5.94 -21.52
N LEU A 91 -5.93 -5.50 -20.44
CA LEU A 91 -7.35 -5.19 -20.45
C LEU A 91 -7.54 -3.71 -20.16
N ARG A 92 -8.03 -2.98 -21.16
CA ARG A 92 -8.51 -1.60 -20.97
C ARG A 92 -9.83 -1.64 -20.21
N LEU A 93 -9.86 -1.03 -19.02
CA LEU A 93 -11.05 -0.99 -18.17
C LEU A 93 -11.83 0.32 -18.34
N PHE A 94 -11.14 1.45 -18.43
CA PHE A 94 -11.79 2.75 -18.44
C PHE A 94 -11.16 3.71 -19.45
N ASP A 95 -12.01 4.37 -20.24
CA ASP A 95 -11.69 5.59 -20.98
C ASP A 95 -12.04 6.81 -20.11
N VAL A 96 -11.17 7.82 -20.09
CA VAL A 96 -11.27 9.05 -19.29
C VAL A 96 -11.01 10.26 -20.19
N PRO A 97 -12.04 10.88 -20.78
CA PRO A 97 -11.85 11.99 -21.72
C PRO A 97 -11.13 13.19 -21.11
N ASN A 98 -11.44 13.48 -19.84
CA ASN A 98 -10.90 14.62 -19.08
C ASN A 98 -10.29 14.14 -17.75
N PRO A 99 -9.06 13.61 -17.75
CA PRO A 99 -8.40 13.16 -16.53
C PRO A 99 -8.19 14.32 -15.55
N GLN A 100 -8.40 14.06 -14.25
CA GLN A 100 -8.11 15.04 -13.20
C GLN A 100 -6.61 15.36 -13.15
N ALA A 101 -6.24 16.57 -12.70
CA ALA A 101 -4.85 16.88 -12.42
C ALA A 101 -4.26 15.90 -11.39
N LYS A 102 -2.95 15.62 -11.51
CA LYS A 102 -2.21 14.79 -10.56
C LYS A 102 -0.86 15.40 -10.22
N HIS A 103 -0.30 15.00 -9.08
CA HIS A 103 1.07 15.36 -8.73
C HIS A 103 2.09 14.56 -9.57
N SER A 104 3.32 15.06 -9.71
CA SER A 104 4.40 14.39 -10.45
C SER A 104 4.80 13.04 -9.84
N PHE A 105 4.80 12.95 -8.50
CA PHE A 105 4.99 11.71 -7.74
C PHE A 105 3.82 10.72 -7.85
N ASN A 106 2.72 11.07 -8.52
CA ASN A 106 1.55 10.21 -8.68
C ASN A 106 1.37 9.79 -10.15
N SER A 107 0.66 8.69 -10.39
CA SER A 107 0.21 8.25 -11.71
C SER A 107 -1.31 8.12 -11.73
N TYR A 108 -1.88 7.91 -12.91
CA TYR A 108 -3.32 7.64 -13.04
C TYR A 108 -3.72 6.22 -12.63
N ALA A 109 -2.76 5.38 -12.22
CA ALA A 109 -2.95 4.00 -11.82
C ALA A 109 -2.01 3.62 -10.66
N SER A 110 -1.87 4.51 -9.68
CA SER A 110 -1.10 4.23 -8.45
C SER A 110 -1.74 3.20 -7.53
N PRO A 111 -3.08 3.14 -7.37
CA PRO A 111 -3.70 2.11 -6.54
C PRO A 111 -3.33 0.70 -7.02
N THR A 112 -2.87 -0.12 -6.08
CA THR A 112 -2.54 -1.52 -6.30
C THR A 112 -3.82 -2.35 -6.28
N PRO A 113 -4.09 -3.21 -7.28
CA PRO A 113 -5.28 -4.03 -7.28
C PRO A 113 -5.23 -5.09 -6.16
N VAL A 114 -6.34 -5.75 -5.90
CA VAL A 114 -6.40 -6.93 -5.01
C VAL A 114 -6.96 -8.13 -5.77
N ILE A 115 -6.32 -9.28 -5.64
CA ILE A 115 -6.68 -10.52 -6.32
C ILE A 115 -7.13 -11.59 -5.32
N GLU A 116 -8.18 -12.32 -5.69
CA GLU A 116 -8.64 -13.53 -5.01
C GLU A 116 -9.01 -14.59 -6.06
N PRO A 117 -9.26 -15.85 -5.68
CA PRO A 117 -9.59 -16.88 -6.66
C PRO A 117 -10.73 -16.47 -7.61
N GLY A 118 -10.41 -16.41 -8.90
CA GLY A 118 -11.36 -16.07 -9.98
C GLY A 118 -11.58 -14.57 -10.19
N ARG A 119 -11.04 -13.67 -9.36
CA ARG A 119 -11.35 -12.23 -9.45
C ARG A 119 -10.18 -11.33 -9.11
N ILE A 120 -10.08 -10.23 -9.86
CA ILE A 120 -9.23 -9.09 -9.51
C ILE A 120 -10.07 -7.82 -9.41
N TYR A 121 -9.81 -7.04 -8.38
CA TYR A 121 -10.46 -5.75 -8.13
C TYR A 121 -9.45 -4.64 -8.33
N ALA A 122 -9.77 -3.69 -9.22
CA ALA A 122 -8.93 -2.53 -9.52
C ALA A 122 -9.72 -1.24 -9.34
N THR A 123 -9.11 -0.25 -8.70
CA THR A 123 -9.62 1.11 -8.61
C THR A 123 -8.61 2.08 -9.21
N PHE A 124 -9.09 3.16 -9.80
CA PHE A 124 -8.29 4.27 -10.27
C PHE A 124 -8.72 5.57 -9.56
N GLY A 125 -9.45 5.44 -8.44
CA GLY A 125 -10.16 6.53 -7.78
C GLY A 125 -11.46 6.87 -8.51
N SER A 126 -11.75 8.16 -8.64
CA SER A 126 -12.99 8.65 -9.26
C SER A 126 -13.21 8.23 -10.71
N PRO A 127 -12.16 8.04 -11.54
CA PRO A 127 -12.33 7.48 -12.89
C PRO A 127 -13.04 6.13 -12.95
N GLY A 128 -12.86 5.26 -11.95
CA GLY A 128 -13.59 4.00 -11.90
C GLY A 128 -13.00 2.93 -10.99
N THR A 129 -13.86 1.98 -10.62
CA THR A 129 -13.53 0.75 -9.88
C THR A 129 -14.23 -0.44 -10.54
N ALA A 130 -13.53 -1.56 -10.75
CA ALA A 130 -14.11 -2.74 -11.38
C ALA A 130 -13.64 -4.05 -10.74
N ALA A 131 -14.48 -5.08 -10.87
CA ALA A 131 -14.08 -6.47 -10.71
C ALA A 131 -13.97 -7.14 -12.08
N VAL A 132 -12.92 -7.94 -12.26
CA VAL A 132 -12.64 -8.66 -13.50
C VAL A 132 -12.44 -10.13 -13.19
N ASP A 133 -13.01 -11.01 -14.00
CA ASP A 133 -12.78 -12.44 -13.94
C ASP A 133 -11.35 -12.75 -14.39
N THR A 134 -10.55 -13.39 -13.54
CA THR A 134 -9.11 -13.58 -13.79
C THR A 134 -8.81 -14.63 -14.87
N ASN A 135 -9.78 -15.46 -15.24
CA ASN A 135 -9.58 -16.50 -16.24
C ASN A 135 -9.92 -16.01 -17.65
N THR A 136 -10.97 -15.19 -17.75
CA THR A 136 -11.53 -14.74 -19.03
C THR A 136 -11.19 -13.30 -19.36
N GLY A 137 -10.75 -12.50 -18.38
CA GLY A 137 -10.56 -11.06 -18.52
C GLY A 137 -11.85 -10.25 -18.67
N LYS A 138 -13.01 -10.86 -18.44
CA LYS A 138 -14.30 -10.16 -18.55
C LYS A 138 -14.58 -9.33 -17.29
N VAL A 139 -15.05 -8.11 -17.49
CA VAL A 139 -15.57 -7.27 -16.40
C VAL A 139 -16.82 -7.93 -15.82
N ILE A 140 -16.82 -8.17 -14.50
CA ILE A 140 -17.95 -8.71 -13.75
C ILE A 140 -18.90 -7.57 -13.37
N TRP A 141 -18.33 -6.47 -12.85
CA TRP A 141 -19.04 -5.23 -12.57
C TRP A 141 -18.06 -4.05 -12.63
N GLU A 142 -18.58 -2.86 -12.88
CA GLU A 142 -17.84 -1.60 -12.79
C GLU A 142 -18.66 -0.51 -12.08
N ARG A 143 -17.95 0.48 -11.53
CA ARG A 143 -18.50 1.66 -10.85
C ARG A 143 -17.73 2.89 -11.33
N ARG A 144 -18.46 3.95 -11.69
CA ARG A 144 -17.92 5.25 -12.13
C ARG A 144 -18.53 6.45 -11.38
N ASP A 145 -19.37 6.15 -10.39
CA ASP A 145 -20.15 7.12 -9.62
C ASP A 145 -19.55 7.43 -8.24
N LEU A 146 -18.39 6.85 -7.91
CA LEU A 146 -17.65 7.14 -6.69
C LEU A 146 -16.79 8.39 -6.91
N GLU A 147 -17.37 9.56 -6.67
CA GLU A 147 -16.70 10.82 -6.97
C GLU A 147 -15.96 11.42 -5.77
N CYS A 148 -14.78 11.98 -6.07
CA CYS A 148 -14.13 13.07 -5.35
C CYS A 148 -13.11 13.74 -6.29
N ASN A 149 -12.75 14.98 -6.02
CA ASN A 149 -11.60 15.65 -6.62
C ASN A 149 -10.33 15.17 -5.92
N HIS A 150 -9.62 14.21 -6.52
CA HIS A 150 -8.37 13.70 -5.96
C HIS A 150 -7.27 14.76 -5.91
N PHE A 151 -7.35 15.82 -6.73
CA PHE A 151 -6.44 16.97 -6.87
C PHE A 151 -4.97 16.65 -7.20
N ARG A 152 -4.38 15.67 -6.50
CA ARG A 152 -3.00 15.16 -6.63
C ARG A 152 -2.96 13.72 -7.15
N GLY A 153 -4.10 13.18 -7.59
CA GLY A 153 -4.29 11.80 -8.08
C GLY A 153 -4.65 10.80 -6.99
N ALA A 154 -5.31 9.70 -7.37
CA ALA A 154 -5.71 8.65 -6.42
C ALA A 154 -4.50 7.86 -5.90
N GLY A 155 -4.60 7.33 -4.68
CA GLY A 155 -3.53 6.51 -4.08
C GLY A 155 -4.01 5.37 -3.17
N SER A 156 -5.26 5.39 -2.73
CA SER A 156 -5.81 4.34 -1.86
C SER A 156 -6.03 3.06 -2.65
N SER A 157 -5.34 1.98 -2.27
CA SER A 157 -5.56 0.66 -2.84
C SER A 157 -6.76 0.00 -2.17
N PRO A 158 -7.57 -0.80 -2.89
CA PRO A 158 -8.63 -1.59 -2.28
C PRO A 158 -8.07 -2.65 -1.33
N ILE A 159 -8.82 -2.95 -0.28
CA ILE A 159 -8.63 -4.15 0.54
C ILE A 159 -9.89 -5.01 0.49
N VAL A 160 -9.73 -6.33 0.65
CA VAL A 160 -10.85 -7.25 0.83
C VAL A 160 -10.96 -7.63 2.30
N TYR A 161 -12.16 -7.50 2.86
CA TYR A 161 -12.50 -8.02 4.18
C TYR A 161 -13.83 -8.75 4.08
N ARG A 162 -13.80 -10.10 4.20
CA ARG A 162 -14.95 -10.97 3.93
C ARG A 162 -15.52 -10.70 2.53
N ASP A 163 -16.77 -10.27 2.44
CA ASP A 163 -17.46 -9.95 1.18
C ASP A 163 -17.39 -8.46 0.82
N LEU A 164 -16.58 -7.68 1.54
CA LEU A 164 -16.43 -6.24 1.34
C LEU A 164 -15.15 -5.91 0.61
N LEU A 165 -15.26 -5.00 -0.38
CA LEU A 165 -14.16 -4.28 -0.99
C LEU A 165 -14.13 -2.85 -0.42
N ILE A 166 -13.09 -2.50 0.33
CA ILE A 166 -13.03 -1.26 1.12
C ILE A 166 -11.91 -0.35 0.61
N MET A 167 -12.17 0.95 0.48
CA MET A 167 -11.19 1.95 0.02
C MET A 167 -11.52 3.37 0.48
N HIS A 168 -10.55 4.29 0.39
CA HIS A 168 -10.74 5.72 0.68
C HIS A 168 -11.00 6.54 -0.59
N PHE A 169 -11.83 7.57 -0.43
CA PHE A 169 -12.03 8.67 -1.38
C PHE A 169 -11.92 9.98 -0.60
N ASP A 170 -10.70 10.31 -0.20
CA ASP A 170 -10.38 11.54 0.54
C ASP A 170 -9.87 12.61 -0.44
N GLY A 171 -10.79 13.20 -1.20
CA GLY A 171 -10.52 14.29 -2.15
C GLY A 171 -10.36 15.65 -1.48
N SER A 172 -10.12 16.71 -2.25
CA SER A 172 -10.04 18.08 -1.72
C SER A 172 -11.43 18.69 -1.45
N ASP A 173 -12.44 18.17 -2.12
CA ASP A 173 -13.85 18.57 -2.05
C ASP A 173 -14.65 17.73 -1.04
N ILE A 174 -14.55 16.40 -1.10
CA ILE A 174 -15.28 15.45 -0.27
C ILE A 174 -14.38 14.31 0.21
N GLN A 175 -14.59 13.86 1.45
CA GLN A 175 -13.78 12.82 2.10
C GLN A 175 -14.64 11.73 2.72
N TYR A 176 -14.42 10.48 2.33
CA TYR A 176 -15.16 9.34 2.84
C TYR A 176 -14.42 8.00 2.68
N VAL A 177 -14.83 7.03 3.48
CA VAL A 177 -14.51 5.61 3.29
C VAL A 177 -15.74 4.91 2.75
N VAL A 178 -15.56 3.97 1.82
CA VAL A 178 -16.65 3.20 1.23
C VAL A 178 -16.34 1.70 1.29
N ALA A 179 -17.37 0.90 1.52
CA ALA A 179 -17.34 -0.54 1.27
C ALA A 179 -18.37 -0.91 0.20
N LEU A 180 -17.91 -1.70 -0.75
CA LEU A 180 -18.74 -2.33 -1.77
C LEU A 180 -18.88 -3.81 -1.48
N ASP A 181 -20.03 -4.38 -1.82
CA ASP A 181 -20.17 -5.82 -1.95
C ASP A 181 -19.25 -6.26 -3.10
N LYS A 182 -18.26 -7.11 -2.81
CA LYS A 182 -17.24 -7.50 -3.79
C LYS A 182 -17.81 -8.33 -4.94
N HIS A 183 -18.98 -8.95 -4.78
CA HIS A 183 -19.60 -9.77 -5.82
C HIS A 183 -20.39 -8.95 -6.84
N THR A 184 -20.99 -7.83 -6.41
CA THR A 184 -21.94 -7.05 -7.21
C THR A 184 -21.50 -5.61 -7.45
N GLY A 185 -20.51 -5.12 -6.71
CA GLY A 185 -20.05 -3.75 -6.76
C GLY A 185 -21.01 -2.76 -6.08
N LYS A 186 -22.12 -3.21 -5.48
CA LYS A 186 -23.09 -2.33 -4.81
C LYS A 186 -22.51 -1.76 -3.52
N THR A 187 -22.81 -0.50 -3.22
CA THR A 187 -22.40 0.12 -1.95
C THR A 187 -23.11 -0.56 -0.78
N VAL A 188 -22.35 -1.07 0.18
CA VAL A 188 -22.85 -1.62 1.44
C VAL A 188 -22.93 -0.52 2.49
N TRP A 189 -21.85 0.25 2.63
CA TRP A 189 -21.82 1.43 3.49
C TRP A 189 -20.85 2.48 2.94
N ARG A 190 -21.09 3.73 3.34
CA ARG A 190 -20.24 4.89 3.05
C ARG A 190 -20.25 5.80 4.27
N THR A 191 -19.06 6.15 4.76
CA THR A 191 -18.90 6.95 5.97
C THR A 191 -18.09 8.21 5.66
N PRO A 192 -18.65 9.42 5.84
CA PRO A 192 -17.89 10.65 5.69
C PRO A 192 -16.86 10.79 6.82
N ARG A 193 -15.78 11.53 6.56
CA ARG A 193 -14.83 11.91 7.62
C ARG A 193 -15.48 12.88 8.59
N SER A 194 -15.45 12.56 9.89
CA SER A 194 -16.08 13.35 10.96
C SER A 194 -15.19 14.46 11.53
N VAL A 195 -13.90 14.51 11.17
CA VAL A 195 -13.00 15.58 11.62
C VAL A 195 -13.48 16.93 11.12
N ASP A 196 -13.54 17.91 12.01
CA ASP A 196 -13.59 19.32 11.61
C ASP A 196 -12.20 19.76 11.16
N TYR A 197 -12.04 20.06 9.87
CA TYR A 197 -10.76 20.47 9.28
C TYR A 197 -10.26 21.83 9.76
N GLN A 198 -11.14 22.69 10.32
CA GLN A 198 -10.80 24.02 10.84
C GLN A 198 -10.04 24.92 9.83
N ASP A 199 -10.37 24.78 8.56
CA ASP A 199 -9.68 25.44 7.44
C ASP A 199 -10.64 26.27 6.58
N LEU A 200 -11.84 26.58 7.06
CA LEU A 200 -12.79 27.43 6.33
C LEU A 200 -12.39 28.91 6.46
N GLY A 201 -12.34 29.61 5.32
CA GLY A 201 -12.22 31.06 5.27
C GLY A 201 -13.54 31.77 5.58
N PRO A 202 -13.55 33.12 5.62
CA PRO A 202 -14.76 33.91 5.83
C PRO A 202 -15.87 33.69 4.78
N ASP A 203 -15.51 33.19 3.59
CA ASP A 203 -16.43 32.82 2.50
C ASP A 203 -16.99 31.39 2.63
N GLY A 204 -16.67 30.68 3.71
CA GLY A 204 -17.09 29.31 3.95
C GLY A 204 -16.39 28.28 3.05
N LYS A 205 -15.32 28.66 2.34
CA LYS A 205 -14.55 27.74 1.49
C LYS A 205 -13.29 27.22 2.18
N PRO A 206 -12.85 25.99 1.88
CA PRO A 206 -11.60 25.47 2.40
C PRO A 206 -10.40 26.28 1.92
N GLN A 207 -9.45 26.54 2.82
CA GLN A 207 -8.14 27.08 2.48
C GLN A 207 -7.40 26.16 1.50
N ALA A 208 -6.53 26.78 0.68
CA ALA A 208 -5.72 26.08 -0.32
C ALA A 208 -6.55 25.13 -1.22
N GLU A 209 -7.78 25.50 -1.57
CA GLU A 209 -8.67 24.69 -2.41
C GLU A 209 -8.93 23.28 -1.85
N GLY A 210 -8.85 23.12 -0.52
CA GLY A 210 -8.98 21.84 0.16
C GLY A 210 -7.72 20.99 0.09
N ASP A 211 -6.54 21.56 -0.21
CA ASP A 211 -5.30 20.78 -0.35
C ASP A 211 -5.03 19.95 0.93
N PHE A 212 -5.34 20.54 2.09
CA PHE A 212 -5.13 19.95 3.41
C PHE A 212 -6.15 18.91 3.85
N ARG A 213 -7.21 18.66 3.06
CA ARG A 213 -8.27 17.69 3.42
C ARG A 213 -8.03 16.28 2.88
N LYS A 214 -7.12 16.16 1.92
CA LYS A 214 -6.87 14.92 1.19
C LYS A 214 -6.06 13.89 1.94
N ALA A 215 -6.29 12.63 1.61
CA ALA A 215 -5.43 11.54 2.01
C ALA A 215 -5.38 10.46 0.93
N PHE A 216 -4.35 9.62 1.00
CA PHE A 216 -4.04 8.62 -0.02
C PHE A 216 -3.86 7.23 0.58
N ALA A 217 -3.99 7.09 1.90
CA ALA A 217 -3.70 5.85 2.61
C ALA A 217 -4.59 4.69 2.15
N THR A 218 -4.01 3.49 2.20
CA THR A 218 -4.76 2.23 2.12
C THR A 218 -5.13 1.80 3.54
N PRO A 219 -6.40 1.48 3.85
CA PRO A 219 -6.78 1.07 5.20
C PRO A 219 -6.24 -0.33 5.55
N HIS A 220 -6.32 -0.69 6.83
CA HIS A 220 -5.91 -2.01 7.30
C HIS A 220 -6.82 -2.50 8.41
N ILE A 221 -7.08 -3.82 8.43
CA ILE A 221 -7.88 -4.46 9.47
C ILE A 221 -6.93 -4.92 10.57
N VAL A 222 -7.17 -4.47 11.80
CA VAL A 222 -6.44 -4.91 12.99
C VAL A 222 -7.39 -5.63 13.93
N MET A 223 -6.88 -6.59 14.69
CA MET A 223 -7.63 -7.22 15.77
C MET A 223 -7.32 -6.50 17.08
N ALA A 224 -8.33 -5.98 17.75
CA ALA A 224 -8.23 -5.31 19.04
C ALA A 224 -9.20 -5.98 20.02
N ASN A 225 -8.69 -6.58 21.10
CA ASN A 225 -9.50 -7.32 22.07
C ASN A 225 -10.41 -8.39 21.43
N GLY A 226 -9.96 -9.03 20.34
CA GLY A 226 -10.73 -10.03 19.60
C GLY A 226 -11.73 -9.47 18.57
N GLU A 227 -11.88 -8.14 18.48
CA GLU A 227 -12.74 -7.48 17.51
C GLU A 227 -11.96 -6.94 16.30
N PRO A 228 -12.48 -7.06 15.08
CA PRO A 228 -11.86 -6.46 13.89
C PRO A 228 -12.16 -4.96 13.83
N ILE A 229 -11.11 -4.15 13.64
CA ILE A 229 -11.19 -2.69 13.49
C ILE A 229 -10.52 -2.30 12.18
N LEU A 230 -11.24 -1.54 11.35
CA LEU A 230 -10.69 -0.91 10.16
C LEU A 230 -9.95 0.37 10.56
N VAL A 231 -8.63 0.30 10.64
CA VAL A 231 -7.80 1.49 10.81
C VAL A 231 -7.69 2.22 9.49
N SER A 232 -8.07 3.49 9.50
CA SER A 232 -8.16 4.33 8.33
C SER A 232 -7.51 5.67 8.60
N ILE A 233 -6.34 5.90 8.01
CA ILE A 233 -5.64 7.18 8.11
C ILE A 233 -6.25 8.13 7.08
N GLY A 234 -6.85 9.22 7.54
CA GLY A 234 -7.33 10.31 6.71
C GLY A 234 -6.39 11.51 6.77
N SER A 235 -6.87 12.66 6.33
CA SER A 235 -6.17 13.92 6.61
C SER A 235 -6.58 14.47 7.96
N LYS A 236 -5.62 15.04 8.70
CA LYS A 236 -5.81 15.64 10.02
C LYS A 236 -6.36 14.70 11.11
N ALA A 237 -6.70 13.46 10.77
CA ALA A 237 -7.22 12.47 11.72
C ALA A 237 -7.03 11.04 11.22
N THR A 238 -6.93 10.11 12.17
CA THR A 238 -6.95 8.67 11.96
C THR A 238 -8.16 8.09 12.68
N TYR A 239 -8.75 7.07 12.08
CA TYR A 239 -10.04 6.52 12.50
C TYR A 239 -9.95 5.02 12.70
N GLY A 240 -10.73 4.52 13.64
CA GLY A 240 -11.13 3.12 13.70
C GLY A 240 -12.60 3.00 13.36
N TYR A 241 -12.92 2.17 12.38
CA TYR A 241 -14.30 1.85 12.02
C TYR A 241 -14.61 0.38 12.29
N ASP A 242 -15.87 0.08 12.56
CA ASP A 242 -16.40 -1.25 12.36
C ASP A 242 -16.34 -1.58 10.85
N PRO A 243 -15.60 -2.61 10.42
CA PRO A 243 -15.42 -2.89 8.99
C PRO A 243 -16.70 -3.36 8.30
N MET A 244 -17.66 -3.92 9.03
CA MET A 244 -18.90 -4.44 8.45
C MET A 244 -19.95 -3.35 8.25
N THR A 245 -19.94 -2.32 9.09
CA THR A 245 -20.99 -1.27 9.10
C THR A 245 -20.49 0.10 8.70
N GLY A 246 -19.17 0.34 8.72
CA GLY A 246 -18.57 1.65 8.52
C GLY A 246 -18.76 2.59 9.71
N LYS A 247 -19.32 2.12 10.84
CA LYS A 247 -19.53 2.94 12.03
C LYS A 247 -18.20 3.38 12.62
N GLU A 248 -18.04 4.68 12.85
CA GLU A 248 -16.90 5.22 13.59
C GLU A 248 -16.91 4.70 15.03
N LEU A 249 -15.85 3.96 15.38
CA LEU A 249 -15.60 3.49 16.73
C LEU A 249 -14.79 4.53 17.49
N TRP A 250 -13.73 5.05 16.87
CA TRP A 250 -12.87 6.06 17.46
C TRP A 250 -12.24 6.97 16.40
N ARG A 251 -11.80 8.16 16.84
CA ARG A 251 -11.05 9.13 16.05
C ARG A 251 -9.89 9.70 16.87
N LEU A 252 -8.73 9.83 16.23
CA LEU A 252 -7.54 10.49 16.76
C LEU A 252 -7.19 11.64 15.83
N GLU A 253 -7.22 12.87 16.32
CA GLU A 253 -6.93 14.06 15.53
C GLU A 253 -5.44 14.44 15.59
N GLU A 254 -4.86 14.67 14.43
CA GLU A 254 -3.48 15.12 14.24
C GLU A 254 -3.40 16.33 13.31
N ARG A 255 -3.50 17.52 13.90
CA ARG A 255 -3.74 18.75 13.15
C ARG A 255 -2.47 19.40 12.57
N SER A 256 -1.28 19.04 13.05
CA SER A 256 -0.02 19.61 12.56
C SER A 256 0.41 19.07 11.18
N SER A 257 -0.14 17.93 10.77
CA SER A 257 0.15 17.27 9.49
C SER A 257 -1.13 17.02 8.69
N PHE A 258 -1.00 16.55 7.45
CA PHE A 258 -2.13 16.25 6.55
C PHE A 258 -1.68 15.26 5.47
N SER A 259 -2.58 14.76 4.62
CA SER A 259 -2.18 13.88 3.50
C SER A 259 -1.51 12.57 3.94
N GLY A 260 -2.10 11.88 4.92
CA GLY A 260 -1.70 10.52 5.27
C GLY A 260 -1.74 9.61 4.03
N SER A 261 -0.60 9.05 3.64
CA SER A 261 -0.48 8.21 2.42
C SER A 261 -0.01 6.78 2.71
N THR A 262 0.61 6.57 3.88
CA THR A 262 1.14 5.27 4.26
C THR A 262 0.02 4.31 4.67
N ARG A 263 0.21 3.01 4.41
CA ARG A 263 -0.64 1.96 5.01
C ARG A 263 -0.23 1.78 6.48
N PRO A 264 -1.16 1.78 7.45
CA PRO A 264 -0.82 1.52 8.85
C PRO A 264 -0.30 0.09 9.01
N VAL A 265 0.67 -0.09 9.90
CA VAL A 265 1.26 -1.38 10.26
C VAL A 265 0.82 -1.73 11.67
N ALA A 266 0.48 -2.99 11.93
CA ALA A 266 0.05 -3.44 13.25
C ALA A 266 0.96 -4.55 13.79
N GLY A 267 1.12 -4.57 15.11
CA GLY A 267 1.84 -5.62 15.82
C GLY A 267 2.17 -5.18 17.24
N ASN A 268 2.54 -6.13 18.09
CA ASN A 268 2.83 -5.88 19.52
C ASN A 268 1.68 -5.18 20.27
N GLY A 269 0.43 -5.36 19.82
CA GLY A 269 -0.77 -4.72 20.38
C GLY A 269 -0.95 -3.24 19.99
N LEU A 270 -0.15 -2.73 19.05
CA LEU A 270 -0.15 -1.33 18.62
C LEU A 270 -0.34 -1.22 17.12
N VAL A 271 -0.72 -0.01 16.70
CA VAL A 271 -0.80 0.42 15.31
C VAL A 271 0.19 1.56 15.09
N PHE A 272 1.03 1.41 14.07
CA PHE A 272 2.10 2.34 13.70
C PHE A 272 1.81 2.98 12.35
N TYR A 273 1.93 4.30 12.27
CA TYR A 273 1.75 5.01 11.01
C TYR A 273 2.41 6.38 10.98
N ALA A 274 2.73 6.84 9.77
CA ALA A 274 3.12 8.21 9.53
C ALA A 274 1.87 9.08 9.29
N THR A 275 1.83 10.26 9.91
CA THR A 275 0.66 11.15 9.89
C THR A 275 0.57 12.01 8.63
N GLY A 276 1.60 11.99 7.79
CA GLY A 276 1.63 12.64 6.48
C GLY A 276 2.58 13.85 6.43
N PHE A 277 2.26 14.79 5.54
CA PHE A 277 3.08 15.94 5.15
C PHE A 277 3.06 17.08 6.18
N ASN A 278 3.93 18.07 5.97
CA ASN A 278 4.22 19.19 6.86
C ASN A 278 4.98 18.75 8.12
N ALA A 279 4.46 19.00 9.32
CA ALA A 279 5.03 18.50 10.57
C ALA A 279 4.57 17.05 10.83
N GLY A 280 4.96 16.16 9.92
CA GLY A 280 4.65 14.73 9.94
C GLY A 280 5.32 14.00 11.10
N HIS A 281 4.58 13.10 11.73
CA HIS A 281 5.00 12.31 12.87
C HIS A 281 4.84 10.82 12.60
N ILE A 282 5.58 9.98 13.33
CA ILE A 282 5.21 8.58 13.53
C ILE A 282 4.44 8.47 14.83
N LEU A 283 3.29 7.83 14.79
CA LEU A 283 2.50 7.51 15.97
C LEU A 283 2.45 6.01 16.19
N ALA A 284 2.52 5.62 17.46
CA ALA A 284 2.02 4.33 17.91
C ALA A 284 0.76 4.53 18.75
N VAL A 285 -0.30 3.82 18.37
CA VAL A 285 -1.63 4.01 18.92
C VAL A 285 -2.22 2.67 19.34
N ARG A 286 -2.90 2.64 20.49
CA ARG A 286 -3.72 1.49 20.85
C ARG A 286 -5.02 1.47 20.02
N PRO A 287 -5.36 0.37 19.34
CA PRO A 287 -6.49 0.35 18.42
C PRO A 287 -7.86 0.17 19.09
N ASP A 288 -7.91 -0.10 20.39
CA ASP A 288 -9.11 -0.51 21.13
C ASP A 288 -9.98 0.65 21.66
N GLY A 289 -9.77 1.85 21.13
CA GLY A 289 -10.43 3.06 21.60
C GLY A 289 -11.94 3.16 21.29
N ARG A 290 -12.57 4.18 21.89
CA ARG A 290 -13.94 4.60 21.60
C ARG A 290 -14.06 6.13 21.66
N GLY A 291 -14.79 6.75 20.72
CA GLY A 291 -14.98 8.21 20.65
C GLY A 291 -13.71 8.96 20.24
N ASP A 292 -13.58 10.21 20.70
CA ASP A 292 -12.33 10.97 20.53
C ASP A 292 -11.25 10.43 21.47
N VAL A 293 -10.20 9.87 20.88
CA VAL A 293 -9.09 9.23 21.60
C VAL A 293 -7.78 10.00 21.51
N THR A 294 -7.83 11.25 21.02
CA THR A 294 -6.67 12.10 20.73
C THR A 294 -5.71 12.21 21.91
N SER A 295 -6.24 12.37 23.13
CA SER A 295 -5.45 12.53 24.36
C SER A 295 -5.16 11.23 25.11
N THR A 296 -5.72 10.10 24.68
CA THR A 296 -5.74 8.87 25.50
C THR A 296 -5.04 7.67 24.88
N HIS A 297 -5.00 7.55 23.55
CA HIS A 297 -4.56 6.31 22.89
C HIS A 297 -3.20 6.37 22.20
N VAL A 298 -2.58 7.55 22.12
CA VAL A 298 -1.17 7.67 21.69
C VAL A 298 -0.27 7.07 22.77
N VAL A 299 0.51 6.04 22.42
CA VAL A 299 1.49 5.42 23.31
C VAL A 299 2.82 6.15 23.22
N TRP A 300 3.26 6.43 22.00
CA TRP A 300 4.46 7.23 21.75
C TRP A 300 4.36 7.96 20.41
N ARG A 301 5.21 8.99 20.28
CA ARG A 301 5.33 9.84 19.10
C ARG A 301 6.81 10.04 18.75
N VAL A 302 7.13 9.93 17.48
CA VAL A 302 8.42 10.37 16.93
C VAL A 302 8.18 11.53 15.97
N THR A 303 8.85 12.67 16.22
CA THR A 303 8.61 13.93 15.50
C THR A 303 9.62 14.21 14.38
N ARG A 304 10.58 13.31 14.14
CA ARG A 304 11.65 13.49 13.16
C ARG A 304 11.77 12.26 12.27
N GLY A 305 12.01 12.48 10.98
CA GLY A 305 12.28 11.41 10.03
C GLY A 305 11.04 10.61 9.61
N ALA A 306 9.83 11.11 9.85
CA ALA A 306 8.62 10.48 9.35
C ALA A 306 8.62 10.44 7.81
N PRO A 307 8.33 9.29 7.18
CA PRO A 307 8.13 9.19 5.75
C PRO A 307 6.80 9.79 5.33
N ASN A 308 6.76 10.44 4.18
CA ASN A 308 5.50 10.88 3.59
C ASN A 308 4.89 9.81 2.69
N LYS A 309 5.70 9.06 1.93
CA LYS A 309 5.24 8.06 0.94
C LYS A 309 5.50 6.60 1.36
N PRO A 310 6.75 6.20 1.71
CA PRO A 310 7.01 4.81 2.10
C PRO A 310 6.28 4.46 3.41
N SER A 311 5.52 3.35 3.43
CA SER A 311 4.96 2.88 4.71
C SER A 311 6.01 2.14 5.52
N LEU A 312 5.85 2.13 6.83
CA LEU A 312 6.76 1.47 7.78
C LEU A 312 6.79 -0.05 7.55
N VAL A 313 7.75 -0.77 8.13
CA VAL A 313 7.68 -2.23 8.24
C VAL A 313 8.10 -2.68 9.63
N LEU A 314 7.28 -3.55 10.23
CA LEU A 314 7.57 -4.14 11.54
C LEU A 314 8.26 -5.49 11.34
N ALA A 315 9.44 -5.64 11.93
CA ALA A 315 10.14 -6.91 12.04
C ALA A 315 10.28 -7.25 13.52
N ARG A 316 9.37 -8.09 14.03
CA ARG A 316 9.29 -8.49 15.45
C ARG A 316 9.07 -7.27 16.37
N ASP A 317 10.08 -6.88 17.14
CA ASP A 317 10.10 -5.77 18.09
C ASP A 317 10.72 -4.49 17.52
N LEU A 318 11.16 -4.52 16.26
CA LEU A 318 11.83 -3.40 15.60
C LEU A 318 10.98 -2.85 14.44
N LEU A 319 10.82 -1.53 14.42
CA LEU A 319 10.08 -0.81 13.39
C LEU A 319 11.07 -0.08 12.49
N PHE A 320 11.06 -0.41 11.20
CA PHE A 320 11.97 0.16 10.20
C PHE A 320 11.22 1.14 9.31
N MET A 321 11.89 2.26 9.01
CA MET A 321 11.38 3.28 8.10
C MET A 321 12.50 3.85 7.26
N VAL A 322 12.17 4.23 6.02
CA VAL A 322 12.99 5.09 5.17
C VAL A 322 12.16 6.32 4.82
N ASN A 323 12.67 7.51 5.09
CA ASN A 323 11.99 8.73 4.65
C ASN A 323 12.30 9.02 3.17
N ASP A 324 11.57 9.98 2.61
CA ASP A 324 11.63 10.33 1.18
C ASP A 324 13.03 10.71 0.68
N THR A 325 13.94 11.13 1.58
CA THR A 325 15.32 11.57 1.27
C THR A 325 16.40 10.55 1.67
N GLY A 326 15.98 9.33 1.99
CA GLY A 326 16.88 8.19 2.22
C GLY A 326 17.49 8.11 3.61
N ILE A 327 16.90 8.75 4.62
CA ILE A 327 17.24 8.47 6.02
C ILE A 327 16.51 7.21 6.45
N VAL A 328 17.27 6.19 6.81
CA VAL A 328 16.73 4.94 7.37
C VAL A 328 16.86 4.98 8.87
N THR A 329 15.77 4.65 9.57
CA THR A 329 15.72 4.62 11.03
C THR A 329 15.13 3.30 11.48
N CYS A 330 15.72 2.73 12.52
CA CYS A 330 15.18 1.61 13.27
C CYS A 330 14.75 2.11 14.65
N LEU A 331 13.49 1.86 15.00
CA LEU A 331 12.91 2.19 16.29
C LEU A 331 12.59 0.91 17.05
N ASP A 332 12.68 0.97 18.37
CA ASP A 332 12.05 0.00 19.25
C ASP A 332 10.53 0.19 19.13
N ALA A 333 9.81 -0.82 18.64
CA ALA A 333 8.40 -0.69 18.29
C ALA A 333 7.50 -0.42 19.51
N ARG A 334 7.92 -0.82 20.71
CA ARG A 334 7.11 -0.63 21.93
C ARG A 334 7.29 0.76 22.53
N THR A 335 8.47 1.34 22.40
CA THR A 335 8.82 2.60 23.08
C THR A 335 8.98 3.79 22.14
N GLY A 336 9.19 3.57 20.84
CA GLY A 336 9.51 4.61 19.87
C GLY A 336 10.94 5.12 19.96
N ASN A 337 11.77 4.55 20.83
CA ASN A 337 13.17 4.95 20.98
C ASN A 337 13.98 4.58 19.73
N GLU A 338 14.82 5.50 19.28
CA GLU A 338 15.74 5.25 18.18
C GLU A 338 16.78 4.21 18.61
N VAL A 339 16.84 3.10 17.88
CA VAL A 339 17.86 2.07 18.04
C VAL A 339 19.09 2.44 17.22
N TRP A 340 18.87 2.85 15.97
CA TRP A 340 19.90 3.43 15.12
C TRP A 340 19.28 4.25 13.98
N ARG A 341 20.11 5.10 13.39
CA ARG A 341 19.80 5.90 12.20
C ARG A 341 20.98 5.90 11.23
N SER A 342 20.70 5.81 9.94
CA SER A 342 21.68 5.83 8.86
C SER A 342 21.13 6.51 7.60
N ARG A 343 21.93 6.63 6.54
CA ARG A 343 21.55 7.27 5.27
C ARG A 343 21.90 6.37 4.07
N LEU A 344 20.94 6.22 3.16
CA LEU A 344 21.09 5.45 1.91
C LEU A 344 21.31 6.32 0.66
N ASN A 345 21.37 7.65 0.79
CA ASN A 345 21.76 8.60 -0.26
C ASN A 345 20.97 8.53 -1.58
N ASP A 346 19.66 8.26 -1.53
CA ASP A 346 18.75 8.17 -2.68
C ASP A 346 17.34 8.64 -2.26
N SER A 347 16.42 8.78 -3.21
CA SER A 347 15.02 9.14 -2.94
C SER A 347 14.13 7.90 -2.84
N TYR A 348 13.10 7.95 -1.99
CA TYR A 348 12.26 6.77 -1.72
C TYR A 348 10.77 7.08 -1.81
N SER A 349 10.10 6.34 -2.69
CA SER A 349 8.63 6.25 -2.79
C SER A 349 8.13 4.85 -2.42
N ALA A 350 8.86 3.82 -2.84
CA ALA A 350 8.52 2.44 -2.58
C ALA A 350 8.61 2.13 -1.08
N SER A 351 7.66 1.34 -0.60
CA SER A 351 7.70 0.88 0.77
C SER A 351 8.68 -0.29 0.97
N PRO A 352 9.39 -0.35 2.12
CA PRO A 352 10.20 -1.50 2.47
C PRO A 352 9.37 -2.75 2.76
N ILE A 353 10.01 -3.90 2.58
CA ILE A 353 9.52 -5.22 2.98
C ILE A 353 10.48 -5.92 3.94
N TYR A 354 9.95 -6.82 4.75
CA TYR A 354 10.71 -7.67 5.66
C TYR A 354 10.47 -9.15 5.34
N ALA A 355 11.56 -9.88 5.11
CA ALA A 355 11.55 -11.33 4.92
C ALA A 355 12.95 -11.88 5.16
N ASP A 356 13.07 -13.16 5.50
CA ASP A 356 14.36 -13.84 5.69
C ASP A 356 15.36 -13.09 6.61
N ARG A 357 14.84 -12.47 7.70
CA ARG A 357 15.58 -11.59 8.63
C ARG A 357 16.25 -10.38 7.98
N ARG A 358 15.77 -9.94 6.81
CA ARG A 358 16.30 -8.81 6.06
C ARG A 358 15.22 -7.76 5.86
N VAL A 359 15.64 -6.50 5.80
CA VAL A 359 14.78 -5.41 5.33
C VAL A 359 15.31 -4.93 3.98
N TYR A 360 14.41 -4.78 3.02
CA TYR A 360 14.72 -4.39 1.65
C TYR A 360 14.15 -3.00 1.38
N PHE A 361 15.00 -2.08 0.91
CA PHE A 361 14.62 -0.72 0.51
C PHE A 361 14.85 -0.55 -0.99
N PHE A 362 13.93 0.12 -1.69
CA PHE A 362 13.97 0.28 -3.14
C PHE A 362 13.85 1.77 -3.48
N SER A 363 14.86 2.32 -4.15
CA SER A 363 14.94 3.74 -4.44
C SER A 363 14.35 4.13 -5.79
N GLU A 364 13.98 5.40 -5.90
CA GLU A 364 13.53 6.02 -7.13
C GLU A 364 14.62 6.03 -8.21
N GLU A 365 15.88 5.88 -7.84
CA GLU A 365 17.05 5.81 -8.72
C GLU A 365 17.43 4.37 -9.12
N GLY A 366 16.65 3.37 -8.69
CA GLY A 366 16.83 1.96 -9.08
C GLY A 366 17.79 1.16 -8.22
N LYS A 367 18.30 1.75 -7.13
CA LYS A 367 19.06 1.00 -6.13
C LYS A 367 18.09 0.22 -5.25
N ALA A 368 18.48 -1.00 -4.90
CA ALA A 368 17.86 -1.74 -3.82
C ALA A 368 18.91 -2.08 -2.75
N THR A 369 18.70 -1.60 -1.53
CA THR A 369 19.59 -1.86 -0.40
C THR A 369 18.95 -2.91 0.51
N VAL A 370 19.70 -3.98 0.80
CA VAL A 370 19.30 -5.04 1.71
C VAL A 370 20.09 -4.90 3.00
N ILE A 371 19.42 -4.81 4.14
CA ILE A 371 20.05 -4.74 5.45
C ILE A 371 19.67 -5.93 6.33
N ASP A 372 20.49 -6.22 7.33
CA ASP A 372 20.10 -7.10 8.43
C ASP A 372 18.99 -6.43 9.25
N ALA A 373 17.95 -7.18 9.60
CA ALA A 373 16.84 -6.71 10.43
C ALA A 373 17.21 -6.77 11.92
N GLY A 374 18.31 -6.12 12.29
CA GLY A 374 18.91 -6.16 13.62
C GLY A 374 18.99 -4.82 14.33
N ARG A 375 19.50 -4.85 15.56
CA ARG A 375 19.73 -3.65 16.40
C ARG A 375 21.02 -2.89 16.03
N THR A 376 21.68 -3.28 14.95
CA THR A 376 22.83 -2.56 14.39
C THR A 376 22.63 -2.39 12.90
N PHE A 377 22.91 -1.20 12.38
CA PHE A 377 22.85 -0.97 10.94
C PHE A 377 23.94 -1.78 10.23
N LYS A 378 23.53 -2.72 9.39
CA LYS A 378 24.44 -3.56 8.59
C LYS A 378 23.86 -3.77 7.20
N VAL A 379 24.50 -3.18 6.19
CA VAL A 379 24.20 -3.47 4.78
C VAL A 379 24.71 -4.87 4.45
N LEU A 380 23.84 -5.69 3.87
CA LEU A 380 24.14 -7.04 3.42
C LEU A 380 24.39 -7.10 1.92
N ALA A 381 23.66 -6.28 1.15
CA ALA A 381 23.83 -6.16 -0.29
C ALA A 381 23.28 -4.83 -0.82
N GLU A 382 23.82 -4.41 -1.96
CA GLU A 382 23.25 -3.35 -2.79
C GLU A 382 23.11 -3.89 -4.21
N ASN A 383 21.96 -3.58 -4.82
CA ASN A 383 21.57 -4.07 -6.14
C ASN A 383 21.06 -2.91 -6.97
N ARG A 384 21.03 -3.07 -8.29
CA ARG A 384 20.53 -2.03 -9.20
C ARG A 384 19.74 -2.62 -10.36
N LEU A 385 18.58 -2.04 -10.65
CA LEU A 385 17.82 -2.24 -11.89
C LEU A 385 17.58 -0.89 -12.57
N ASP A 386 17.33 -0.93 -13.87
CA ASP A 386 17.08 0.28 -14.66
C ASP A 386 15.72 0.92 -14.33
N ASP A 387 15.57 2.21 -14.63
CA ASP A 387 14.33 2.99 -14.56
C ASP A 387 13.66 3.17 -13.19
N GLY A 388 14.26 2.65 -12.10
CA GLY A 388 13.93 3.00 -10.72
C GLY A 388 12.56 2.57 -10.19
N PHE A 389 12.41 2.61 -8.87
CA PHE A 389 11.23 2.06 -8.18
C PHE A 389 10.33 3.16 -7.62
N MET A 390 9.08 3.18 -8.08
CA MET A 390 7.98 3.88 -7.41
C MET A 390 7.06 2.88 -6.68
N ALA A 391 6.92 1.68 -7.23
CA ALA A 391 6.11 0.61 -6.70
C ALA A 391 6.85 -0.16 -5.61
N SER A 392 6.11 -0.66 -4.62
CA SER A 392 6.65 -1.57 -3.59
C SER A 392 6.76 -3.00 -4.17
N PRO A 393 7.73 -3.82 -3.72
CA PRO A 393 7.92 -5.17 -4.23
C PRO A 393 6.83 -6.15 -3.79
N ALA A 394 6.79 -7.32 -4.43
CA ALA A 394 6.06 -8.50 -3.94
C ALA A 394 7.01 -9.70 -3.76
N ILE A 395 6.62 -10.64 -2.90
CA ILE A 395 7.31 -11.91 -2.68
C ILE A 395 6.34 -13.06 -2.96
N ASP A 396 6.79 -14.07 -3.69
CA ASP A 396 6.12 -15.36 -3.81
C ASP A 396 7.17 -16.47 -3.86
N GLY A 397 7.09 -17.42 -2.93
CA GLY A 397 8.12 -18.46 -2.76
C GLY A 397 9.51 -17.88 -2.48
N ARG A 398 10.48 -18.20 -3.34
CA ARG A 398 11.89 -17.73 -3.25
C ARG A 398 12.19 -16.54 -4.17
N ALA A 399 11.16 -15.96 -4.80
CA ALA A 399 11.33 -14.90 -5.78
C ALA A 399 10.85 -13.53 -5.25
N LEU A 400 11.53 -12.48 -5.69
CA LEU A 400 11.07 -11.11 -5.61
C LEU A 400 10.46 -10.70 -6.95
N PHE A 401 9.29 -10.05 -6.91
CA PHE A 401 8.67 -9.44 -8.06
C PHE A 401 8.78 -7.94 -7.94
N LEU A 402 9.59 -7.34 -8.81
CA LEU A 402 10.01 -5.95 -8.71
C LEU A 402 9.49 -5.17 -9.91
N ARG A 403 8.76 -4.09 -9.66
CA ARG A 403 8.27 -3.20 -10.71
C ARG A 403 9.08 -1.91 -10.73
N THR A 404 9.82 -1.69 -11.80
CA THR A 404 10.42 -0.39 -12.11
C THR A 404 9.41 0.48 -12.85
N ARG A 405 9.75 1.72 -13.19
CA ARG A 405 8.82 2.60 -13.91
C ARG A 405 8.36 2.06 -15.27
N THR A 406 9.13 1.15 -15.87
CA THR A 406 8.94 0.67 -17.24
C THR A 406 8.79 -0.86 -17.34
N HIS A 407 9.27 -1.63 -16.37
CA HIS A 407 9.31 -3.09 -16.44
C HIS A 407 8.85 -3.77 -15.15
N LEU A 408 8.37 -5.00 -15.28
CA LEU A 408 8.20 -5.96 -14.19
C LEU A 408 9.29 -7.04 -14.31
N TYR A 409 9.87 -7.41 -13.18
CA TYR A 409 10.94 -8.39 -13.08
C TYR A 409 10.53 -9.50 -12.12
N ARG A 410 10.94 -10.74 -12.42
CA ARG A 410 11.09 -11.81 -11.41
C ARG A 410 12.57 -12.00 -11.13
N ILE A 411 12.96 -11.74 -9.88
CA ILE A 411 14.30 -11.94 -9.37
C ILE A 411 14.30 -13.20 -8.51
N GLU A 412 15.16 -14.16 -8.84
CA GLU A 412 15.31 -15.41 -8.10
C GLU A 412 16.69 -16.00 -8.38
N ASP A 413 17.34 -16.52 -7.33
CA ASP A 413 18.66 -17.15 -7.49
C ASP A 413 18.59 -18.33 -8.45
N SER A 414 19.66 -18.53 -9.21
CA SER A 414 19.78 -19.60 -10.22
C SER A 414 19.92 -21.02 -9.66
N ASN A 415 19.88 -21.21 -8.33
CA ASN A 415 20.19 -22.48 -7.66
C ASN A 415 19.24 -23.62 -8.02
#